data_AF-A0A2E5YT54-F1
#
_entry.id   AF-A0A2E5YT54-F1
#
_cell.length_a   1.000
_cell.length_b   1.000
_cell.length_c   1.000
_cell.angle_alpha   90.00
_cell.angle_beta   90.00
_cell.angle_gamma   90.00
#
_symmetry.space_group_name_H-M   'P 1'
#
loop_
_entity.id
_entity.type
_entity.pdbx_description
1 polymer ?
#
loop_
_entity_poly.entity_id
_entity_poly.type
_entity_poly.pdbx_seq_one_letter_code
_entity_poly.pdbx_strand_id
1 'polypeptide(L)'
;MRVIHFSSGISIPMRRSSSRRISPGPATGDSSSRPWAGSNRLIRSIESHRSTNIRRSRAATAGSVSCSRTRILASPIGSTPENTAPGSSPIAGSGPRATPHRPFAKCSCPRCGRCCPPTHPRSAKRHAGRKSANARPISHGDSELETDRASLDRRSSKMTFWTPSERPEWVRAINAGEIAPIAEEVALPLTRTSLIEEAMARQGGDSGSGRPSASQTLAGFDHPDFPAEPAFESLERFLAALEEEARLSPMGRWITRRFLLRLLEVRLQLMAYLERDPGVQEEQIRAPLFVAGAPRTGTTILHALLASDHRHRVPEGWELLRPVPPPSPDPLEFAADARIALADRELVLPQTVVSGLLSIHEYGGRKPKECLSAMSFAFQSEEFTTRYAIPSFEGWLEASDKGAAYRMHRLVLQILQRRSAHRAWVLKSPVHLHELTTLFEIYPDARVAITHRDPLTLIASLTSLIANLRWVHSDTVDVTSIAESQLRRYRASFDRLVDWSDEGELPTRQIHHSHFADFREAPIETVRALYARFGMEWSSAAETEMRAALVENPSNRHGEHVYSRDDLGGDPARLRRDFARYQTRFDVPSDT
;
A
#
# COMPACT_ATOMS: atom_id res chain seq x y z
N MET A 1 56.32 -31.28 4.41
CA MET A 1 57.53 -32.08 4.15
C MET A 1 57.42 -32.70 2.75
N ARG A 2 58.13 -32.14 1.73
CA ARG A 2 58.43 -32.68 0.37
C ARG A 2 57.27 -33.19 -0.52
N VAL A 3 57.30 -33.21 -1.87
CA VAL A 3 58.06 -32.58 -2.99
C VAL A 3 57.15 -32.82 -4.23
N ILE A 4 56.59 -31.83 -4.95
CA ILE A 4 57.09 -30.97 -6.06
C ILE A 4 57.60 -31.73 -7.33
N HIS A 5 57.05 -31.33 -8.50
CA HIS A 5 57.53 -31.40 -9.90
C HIS A 5 56.74 -32.27 -10.91
N PHE A 6 56.68 -31.94 -12.21
CA PHE A 6 56.46 -30.65 -12.94
C PHE A 6 56.30 -30.94 -14.46
N SER A 7 56.07 -29.87 -15.26
CA SER A 7 56.30 -29.77 -16.72
C SER A 7 55.25 -30.35 -17.68
N SER A 8 55.06 -29.81 -18.89
CA SER A 8 55.33 -28.44 -19.40
C SER A 8 54.61 -28.21 -20.76
N GLY A 9 54.36 -26.95 -21.12
CA GLY A 9 53.81 -26.59 -22.44
C GLY A 9 53.62 -25.08 -22.60
N ILE A 10 54.51 -24.41 -23.33
CA ILE A 10 54.55 -22.94 -23.47
C ILE A 10 54.65 -22.54 -24.94
N SER A 11 53.87 -21.54 -25.36
CA SER A 11 54.28 -20.51 -26.34
C SER A 11 53.33 -19.31 -26.30
N ILE A 12 53.87 -18.11 -26.54
CA ILE A 12 53.18 -16.80 -26.40
C ILE A 12 53.74 -15.82 -27.48
N PRO A 13 53.57 -14.50 -27.35
CA PRO A 13 52.55 -13.63 -27.96
C PRO A 13 52.97 -12.98 -29.31
N MET A 14 52.12 -12.11 -29.87
CA MET A 14 52.59 -10.99 -30.70
C MET A 14 51.85 -9.67 -30.36
N ARG A 15 52.52 -8.52 -30.54
CA ARG A 15 52.07 -7.19 -30.05
C ARG A 15 52.66 -6.05 -30.91
N ARG A 16 51.83 -5.08 -31.31
CA ARG A 16 52.12 -3.70 -31.85
C ARG A 16 50.72 -3.07 -32.16
N SER A 17 50.30 -1.89 -31.67
CA SER A 17 50.76 -0.49 -31.93
C SER A 17 50.55 -0.06 -33.40
N SER A 18 50.03 1.13 -33.76
CA SER A 18 49.90 2.41 -33.01
C SER A 18 48.95 3.43 -33.72
N SER A 19 48.43 4.42 -32.95
CA SER A 19 48.07 5.83 -33.30
C SER A 19 47.56 6.22 -34.71
N ARG A 20 46.53 7.09 -34.86
CA ARG A 20 46.58 8.55 -34.61
C ARG A 20 45.18 9.21 -34.57
N ARG A 21 45.11 10.45 -34.07
CA ARG A 21 44.02 11.44 -34.32
C ARG A 21 44.40 12.37 -35.48
N ILE A 22 43.42 12.98 -36.16
CA ILE A 22 43.39 14.38 -36.70
C ILE A 22 42.02 14.66 -37.33
N SER A 23 41.60 15.93 -37.33
CA SER A 23 40.39 16.50 -37.98
C SER A 23 40.70 17.96 -38.37
N PRO A 24 39.84 18.72 -39.09
CA PRO A 24 38.81 18.37 -40.09
C PRO A 24 39.06 19.09 -41.46
N GLY A 25 38.17 18.95 -42.46
CA GLY A 25 38.20 19.75 -43.70
C GLY A 25 36.98 19.51 -44.63
N PRO A 26 36.50 20.50 -45.43
CA PRO A 26 35.14 20.44 -46.01
C PRO A 26 35.06 20.43 -47.56
N ALA A 27 33.95 19.90 -48.10
CA ALA A 27 33.43 20.23 -49.44
C ALA A 27 31.93 19.90 -49.61
N THR A 28 31.13 20.95 -49.82
CA THR A 28 29.93 21.07 -50.69
C THR A 28 29.21 19.83 -51.27
N GLY A 29 27.88 19.78 -51.10
CA GLY A 29 26.93 18.99 -51.89
C GLY A 29 25.48 19.27 -51.48
N ASP A 30 24.67 19.86 -52.37
CA ASP A 30 23.33 20.40 -52.06
C ASP A 30 22.20 19.62 -52.76
N SER A 31 21.06 19.41 -52.09
CA SER A 31 19.70 19.65 -52.66
C SER A 31 18.54 19.11 -51.80
N SER A 32 17.75 20.02 -51.22
CA SER A 32 16.35 19.82 -50.75
C SER A 32 16.10 18.85 -49.56
N SER A 33 15.06 19.00 -48.74
CA SER A 33 13.88 19.90 -48.78
C SER A 33 13.56 20.53 -47.39
N ARG A 34 12.49 21.34 -47.29
CA ARG A 34 12.29 22.32 -46.20
C ARG A 34 11.43 21.81 -45.03
N PRO A 35 11.74 22.18 -43.77
CA PRO A 35 10.73 22.41 -42.73
C PRO A 35 10.13 23.84 -42.85
N TRP A 36 8.96 24.08 -42.24
CA TRP A 36 8.34 25.41 -42.16
C TRP A 36 7.91 25.74 -40.72
N ALA A 37 8.05 26.99 -40.30
CA ALA A 37 7.74 27.43 -38.93
C ALA A 37 7.15 28.85 -38.89
N GLY A 38 5.93 28.98 -38.34
CA GLY A 38 5.39 30.23 -37.82
C GLY A 38 5.49 30.20 -36.28
N SER A 39 6.23 31.04 -35.56
CA SER A 39 6.59 32.48 -35.67
C SER A 39 5.52 33.44 -35.12
N ASN A 40 5.69 33.85 -33.87
CA ASN A 40 5.82 35.26 -33.43
C ASN A 40 6.35 35.25 -31.96
N ARG A 41 7.35 36.03 -31.51
CA ARG A 41 7.76 37.44 -31.72
C ARG A 41 6.78 38.47 -31.15
N LEU A 42 7.19 39.56 -30.48
CA LEU A 42 8.44 39.96 -29.79
C LEU A 42 8.13 41.32 -29.11
N ILE A 43 8.70 41.65 -27.93
CA ILE A 43 9.09 43.04 -27.57
C ILE A 43 10.11 43.02 -26.42
N ARG A 44 10.87 44.11 -26.23
CA ARG A 44 12.01 44.22 -25.30
C ARG A 44 11.81 45.32 -24.24
N SER A 45 12.41 45.10 -23.07
CA SER A 45 13.26 46.02 -22.27
C SER A 45 12.91 47.52 -22.16
N ILE A 46 12.93 48.03 -20.92
CA ILE A 46 13.38 49.39 -20.56
C ILE A 46 13.99 49.36 -19.14
N GLU A 47 14.79 50.38 -18.79
CA GLU A 47 15.84 50.32 -17.76
C GLU A 47 15.46 50.89 -16.37
N SER A 48 16.41 50.79 -15.43
CA SER A 48 16.39 51.27 -14.04
C SER A 48 16.35 52.79 -13.85
N HIS A 49 15.95 53.25 -12.65
CA HIS A 49 16.56 54.33 -11.83
C HIS A 49 16.18 54.08 -10.33
N ARG A 50 17.06 54.22 -9.31
CA ARG A 50 17.54 55.45 -8.60
C ARG A 50 16.39 56.29 -8.00
N SER A 51 16.34 56.75 -6.73
CA SER A 51 17.19 56.72 -5.50
C SER A 51 16.29 57.08 -4.26
N THR A 52 16.65 57.31 -2.97
CA THR A 52 17.92 57.46 -2.20
C THR A 52 17.71 57.25 -0.67
N ASN A 53 18.80 57.09 0.10
CA ASN A 53 19.05 57.38 1.54
C ASN A 53 18.00 58.13 2.41
N ILE A 54 17.98 57.78 3.72
CA ILE A 54 18.18 58.74 4.84
C ILE A 54 18.86 58.06 6.06
N ARG A 55 19.67 58.81 6.83
CA ARG A 55 20.35 58.39 8.09
C ARG A 55 19.86 59.24 9.26
N ARG A 56 19.73 58.65 10.46
CA ARG A 56 19.98 59.24 11.82
C ARG A 56 19.60 58.22 12.92
N SER A 57 19.98 58.40 14.19
CA SER A 57 21.32 58.16 14.79
C SER A 57 21.34 58.53 16.28
N ARG A 58 21.88 57.66 17.15
CA ARG A 58 22.33 57.91 18.57
C ARG A 58 21.29 58.34 19.63
N ALA A 59 21.05 57.46 20.61
CA ALA A 59 21.39 57.61 22.05
C ALA A 59 21.07 56.26 22.75
N ALA A 60 21.85 55.62 23.63
CA ALA A 60 22.91 55.99 24.60
C ALA A 60 22.43 56.23 26.06
N THR A 61 22.37 55.16 26.85
CA THR A 61 22.56 55.14 28.33
C THR A 61 22.92 53.73 28.81
N ALA A 62 23.36 53.58 30.06
CA ALA A 62 23.97 52.35 30.59
C ALA A 62 23.51 52.00 32.03
N GLY A 63 23.74 50.75 32.44
CA GLY A 63 23.47 50.22 33.78
C GLY A 63 22.87 48.81 33.71
N SER A 64 23.19 47.86 34.59
CA SER A 64 24.22 47.86 35.64
C SER A 64 24.67 46.42 35.96
N VAL A 65 25.79 46.26 36.67
CA VAL A 65 26.35 44.95 37.06
C VAL A 65 25.67 44.43 38.33
N SER A 66 25.41 43.11 38.37
CA SER A 66 25.42 42.36 39.64
C SER A 66 26.03 40.98 39.43
N CYS A 67 26.73 40.48 40.46
CA CYS A 67 27.46 39.22 40.44
C CYS A 67 27.31 38.52 41.78
N SER A 68 26.93 37.23 41.75
CA SER A 68 26.84 36.37 42.94
C SER A 68 27.39 34.99 42.60
N ARG A 69 28.26 34.48 43.47
CA ARG A 69 29.02 33.24 43.23
C ARG A 69 28.41 32.01 43.93
N THR A 70 28.39 30.91 43.20
CA THR A 70 28.89 29.59 43.60
C THR A 70 28.49 29.03 44.98
N ARG A 71 27.82 27.87 44.97
CA ARG A 71 28.32 26.72 45.76
C ARG A 71 28.06 25.38 45.08
N ILE A 72 29.11 24.57 45.04
CA ILE A 72 29.13 23.16 44.62
C ILE A 72 29.06 22.32 45.90
N LEU A 73 28.44 21.15 45.86
CA LEU A 73 28.86 19.97 46.64
C LEU A 73 28.40 18.70 45.90
N ALA A 74 29.04 17.56 46.19
CA ALA A 74 29.02 16.37 45.35
C ALA A 74 28.38 15.13 46.01
N SER A 75 28.15 14.09 45.20
CA SER A 75 27.65 12.75 45.57
C SER A 75 28.56 12.01 46.56
N PRO A 76 28.10 10.90 47.17
CA PRO A 76 28.46 9.60 46.56
C PRO A 76 27.44 8.44 46.69
N ILE A 77 27.43 7.58 45.65
CA ILE A 77 27.45 6.09 45.64
C ILE A 77 26.87 5.31 46.84
N GLY A 78 25.93 4.36 46.58
CA GLY A 78 25.69 3.24 47.50
C GLY A 78 24.55 2.25 47.15
N SER A 79 24.90 0.96 47.00
CA SER A 79 24.11 -0.28 47.25
C SER A 79 22.69 -0.51 46.69
N THR A 80 22.51 -1.67 46.02
CA THR A 80 21.28 -2.51 46.01
C THR A 80 21.37 -3.57 47.14
N PRO A 81 20.26 -4.21 47.60
CA PRO A 81 19.74 -5.42 46.92
C PRO A 81 18.20 -5.69 47.03
N GLU A 82 17.76 -6.68 46.24
CA GLU A 82 16.65 -7.65 46.44
C GLU A 82 15.14 -7.28 46.60
N ASN A 83 14.34 -7.96 45.76
CA ASN A 83 13.01 -8.55 45.97
C ASN A 83 11.97 -7.87 46.89
N THR A 84 10.84 -7.42 46.29
CA THR A 84 9.51 -7.88 46.74
C THR A 84 8.41 -7.70 45.69
N ALA A 85 7.51 -8.68 45.63
CA ALA A 85 6.17 -8.65 45.02
C ALA A 85 5.31 -9.72 45.73
N PRO A 86 3.96 -9.71 45.65
CA PRO A 86 3.08 -8.79 44.92
C PRO A 86 2.06 -8.06 45.82
N GLY A 87 1.29 -7.14 45.23
CA GLY A 87 0.08 -6.57 45.84
C GLY A 87 -0.97 -6.29 44.77
N SER A 88 -2.22 -6.71 44.98
CA SER A 88 -3.28 -6.69 43.96
C SER A 88 -4.63 -6.26 44.52
N SER A 89 -5.38 -5.46 43.75
CA SER A 89 -6.83 -5.26 43.87
C SER A 89 -7.40 -4.53 42.63
N PRO A 90 -8.72 -4.61 42.37
CA PRO A 90 -9.21 -4.63 40.99
C PRO A 90 -10.16 -3.48 40.60
N ILE A 91 -10.41 -3.36 39.29
CA ILE A 91 -11.67 -2.87 38.72
C ILE A 91 -12.20 -3.97 37.79
N ALA A 92 -13.51 -4.15 37.73
CA ALA A 92 -14.15 -5.29 37.06
C ALA A 92 -15.38 -4.87 36.23
N GLY A 93 -15.68 -5.66 35.19
CA GLY A 93 -16.87 -5.54 34.35
C GLY A 93 -16.54 -5.24 32.87
N SER A 94 -17.15 -5.90 31.89
CA SER A 94 -18.00 -7.10 31.97
C SER A 94 -18.01 -7.85 30.63
N GLY A 95 -18.07 -9.18 30.68
CA GLY A 95 -18.22 -10.05 29.50
C GLY A 95 -19.09 -11.27 29.84
N PRO A 96 -19.85 -11.83 28.88
CA PRO A 96 -20.83 -12.87 29.15
C PRO A 96 -20.20 -14.24 29.51
N ARG A 97 -20.90 -15.01 30.34
CA ARG A 97 -20.44 -16.31 30.86
C ARG A 97 -20.47 -17.42 29.82
N ALA A 98 -19.49 -18.32 29.88
CA ALA A 98 -19.61 -19.71 29.46
C ALA A 98 -19.51 -20.64 30.69
N THR A 99 -20.33 -21.68 30.76
CA THR A 99 -20.38 -22.64 31.89
C THR A 99 -19.63 -23.95 31.60
N PRO A 100 -18.80 -24.49 32.52
CA PRO A 100 -17.90 -25.61 32.21
C PRO A 100 -18.33 -26.99 32.77
N HIS A 101 -18.25 -28.02 31.93
CA HIS A 101 -18.21 -29.45 32.29
C HIS A 101 -17.46 -30.22 31.18
N ARG A 102 -16.71 -31.30 31.39
CA ARG A 102 -15.88 -31.83 32.51
C ARG A 102 -14.92 -32.85 31.82
N PRO A 103 -13.74 -33.20 32.36
CA PRO A 103 -12.74 -33.97 31.59
C PRO A 103 -13.10 -35.45 31.42
N PHE A 104 -12.66 -36.05 30.31
CA PHE A 104 -12.76 -37.50 30.07
C PHE A 104 -11.88 -38.29 31.04
N ALA A 105 -12.48 -39.23 31.77
CA ALA A 105 -11.75 -40.18 32.59
C ALA A 105 -11.21 -41.34 31.73
N LYS A 106 -9.96 -41.74 31.95
CA LYS A 106 -9.38 -42.94 31.32
C LYS A 106 -10.01 -44.20 31.94
N CYS A 107 -10.65 -45.03 31.14
CA CYS A 107 -11.15 -46.32 31.60
C CYS A 107 -9.98 -47.31 31.75
N SER A 108 -9.79 -47.83 32.96
CA SER A 108 -8.77 -48.83 33.29
C SER A 108 -9.43 -50.07 33.88
N CYS A 109 -9.74 -51.05 33.02
CA CYS A 109 -10.25 -52.37 33.42
C CYS A 109 -9.71 -53.45 32.47
N PRO A 110 -9.03 -54.51 32.97
CA PRO A 110 -8.60 -55.64 32.17
C PRO A 110 -9.67 -56.75 32.12
N ARG A 111 -9.73 -57.48 30.99
CA ARG A 111 -10.59 -58.66 30.70
C ARG A 111 -12.10 -58.40 30.55
N CYS A 112 -12.54 -58.24 29.29
CA CYS A 112 -13.39 -59.23 28.61
C CYS A 112 -13.38 -58.96 27.10
N GLY A 113 -13.66 -59.97 26.26
CA GLY A 113 -13.57 -59.85 24.80
C GLY A 113 -14.87 -60.19 24.09
N ARG A 114 -15.01 -59.67 22.86
CA ARG A 114 -16.09 -59.92 21.88
C ARG A 114 -17.50 -59.47 22.30
N CYS A 115 -17.93 -58.29 21.82
CA CYS A 115 -19.31 -58.08 21.38
C CYS A 115 -19.48 -56.88 20.42
N CYS A 116 -20.38 -57.05 19.45
CA CYS A 116 -20.97 -56.06 18.52
C CYS A 116 -20.14 -55.56 17.29
N PRO A 117 -20.73 -55.58 16.07
CA PRO A 117 -20.16 -55.06 14.80
C PRO A 117 -20.72 -53.68 14.38
N PRO A 118 -20.22 -53.05 13.29
CA PRO A 118 -20.71 -51.73 12.82
C PRO A 118 -21.96 -51.81 11.93
N THR A 119 -22.73 -50.71 11.85
CA THR A 119 -23.95 -50.60 11.01
C THR A 119 -24.05 -49.28 10.23
N HIS A 120 -23.94 -49.36 8.90
CA HIS A 120 -24.74 -48.54 7.98
C HIS A 120 -26.05 -49.30 7.65
N PRO A 121 -27.09 -48.63 7.12
CA PRO A 121 -27.48 -48.96 5.73
C PRO A 121 -28.02 -47.76 4.91
N ARG A 122 -28.40 -48.02 3.64
CA ARG A 122 -29.00 -47.07 2.68
C ARG A 122 -30.44 -47.48 2.28
N SER A 123 -31.28 -46.48 2.00
CA SER A 123 -32.33 -46.36 0.94
C SER A 123 -33.22 -47.55 0.48
N ALA A 124 -34.56 -47.33 0.43
CA ALA A 124 -35.56 -47.81 -0.58
C ALA A 124 -37.01 -47.74 0.00
N LYS A 125 -38.16 -47.71 -0.73
CA LYS A 125 -38.55 -47.21 -2.09
C LYS A 125 -40.11 -47.20 -2.20
N ARG A 126 -40.69 -46.26 -2.97
CA ARG A 126 -41.97 -46.29 -3.75
C ARG A 126 -43.34 -46.61 -3.09
N HIS A 127 -44.31 -45.70 -3.27
CA HIS A 127 -45.54 -45.74 -4.13
C HIS A 127 -46.28 -44.37 -3.96
N ALA A 128 -46.94 -43.66 -4.90
CA ALA A 128 -47.56 -43.85 -6.23
C ALA A 128 -49.12 -43.89 -6.20
N GLY A 129 -49.82 -42.78 -6.56
CA GLY A 129 -51.30 -42.79 -6.66
C GLY A 129 -52.09 -41.50 -7.03
N ARG A 130 -52.34 -41.28 -8.34
CA ARG A 130 -53.50 -40.57 -8.97
C ARG A 130 -53.71 -39.03 -8.81
N LYS A 131 -54.75 -38.53 -9.52
CA LYS A 131 -55.06 -37.13 -9.90
C LYS A 131 -56.57 -36.82 -9.79
N SER A 132 -56.97 -35.54 -9.70
CA SER A 132 -58.19 -34.97 -10.32
C SER A 132 -58.10 -33.43 -10.42
N ALA A 133 -59.02 -32.78 -11.15
CA ALA A 133 -59.08 -31.31 -11.36
C ALA A 133 -60.50 -30.83 -11.74
N ASN A 134 -60.74 -29.51 -11.69
CA ASN A 134 -61.97 -28.76 -12.09
C ASN A 134 -63.22 -28.98 -11.19
N ALA A 135 -64.20 -28.06 -11.04
CA ALA A 135 -64.46 -26.74 -11.63
C ALA A 135 -65.20 -25.75 -10.66
N ARG A 136 -65.60 -24.57 -11.16
CA ARG A 136 -66.38 -23.47 -10.49
C ARG A 136 -67.91 -23.64 -10.70
N PRO A 137 -68.84 -22.63 -10.55
CA PRO A 137 -68.84 -21.32 -9.84
C PRO A 137 -70.14 -20.99 -9.04
N ILE A 138 -70.15 -19.90 -8.23
CA ILE A 138 -71.34 -19.06 -7.90
C ILE A 138 -70.90 -17.57 -7.76
N SER A 139 -71.77 -16.62 -8.15
CA SER A 139 -71.70 -15.15 -7.94
C SER A 139 -73.14 -14.60 -7.75
N HIS A 140 -73.47 -13.37 -7.35
CA HIS A 140 -72.76 -12.08 -7.23
C HIS A 140 -72.89 -11.43 -5.83
N GLY A 141 -72.27 -10.25 -5.65
CA GLY A 141 -72.44 -9.39 -4.47
C GLY A 141 -71.62 -8.10 -4.59
N ASP A 142 -72.19 -7.06 -5.22
CA ASP A 142 -71.51 -5.79 -5.44
C ASP A 142 -71.62 -4.86 -4.22
N SER A 143 -70.49 -4.31 -3.76
CA SER A 143 -70.45 -3.14 -2.88
C SER A 143 -69.19 -2.32 -3.15
N GLU A 144 -69.35 -1.11 -3.65
CA GLU A 144 -68.28 -0.13 -3.76
C GLU A 144 -67.83 0.32 -2.36
N LEU A 145 -66.52 0.51 -2.15
CA LEU A 145 -65.91 1.75 -1.64
C LEU A 145 -64.42 1.54 -1.27
N GLU A 146 -63.61 2.54 -1.64
CA GLU A 146 -62.31 2.91 -1.06
C GLU A 146 -61.30 1.79 -0.68
N THR A 147 -60.51 1.32 -1.64
CA THR A 147 -59.22 0.67 -1.37
C THR A 147 -58.03 1.41 -1.99
N ASP A 148 -57.26 2.07 -1.12
CA ASP A 148 -55.84 2.41 -1.21
C ASP A 148 -55.21 2.75 -2.58
N ARG A 149 -54.80 4.02 -2.72
CA ARG A 149 -53.75 4.48 -3.66
C ARG A 149 -52.32 4.00 -3.29
N ALA A 150 -52.16 3.08 -2.34
CA ALA A 150 -50.90 2.76 -1.67
C ALA A 150 -50.05 1.64 -2.32
N SER A 151 -50.43 1.14 -3.51
CA SER A 151 -49.88 -0.10 -4.09
C SER A 151 -48.90 0.07 -5.27
N LEU A 152 -48.80 1.25 -5.89
CA LEU A 152 -47.99 1.46 -7.11
C LEU A 152 -46.57 2.01 -6.87
N ASP A 153 -46.24 2.50 -5.67
CA ASP A 153 -44.94 3.14 -5.38
C ASP A 153 -43.87 2.17 -4.81
N ARG A 154 -44.16 0.86 -4.73
CA ARG A 154 -43.23 -0.15 -4.18
C ARG A 154 -42.28 -0.77 -5.21
N ARG A 155 -41.95 -0.04 -6.28
CA ARG A 155 -40.85 -0.38 -7.22
C ARG A 155 -39.89 0.78 -7.52
N SER A 156 -39.91 1.83 -6.70
CA SER A 156 -38.70 2.64 -6.52
C SER A 156 -37.61 1.75 -5.90
N SER A 157 -36.70 1.25 -6.73
CA SER A 157 -35.46 0.66 -6.25
C SER A 157 -34.70 1.76 -5.51
N LYS A 158 -34.48 1.59 -4.20
CA LYS A 158 -33.64 2.53 -3.45
C LYS A 158 -32.23 2.46 -4.02
N MET A 159 -31.86 3.44 -4.84
CA MET A 159 -30.51 3.54 -5.40
C MET A 159 -29.54 3.75 -4.24
N THR A 160 -28.83 2.69 -3.86
CA THR A 160 -27.87 2.69 -2.76
C THR A 160 -26.56 3.28 -3.25
N PHE A 161 -26.52 4.61 -3.33
CA PHE A 161 -25.26 5.35 -3.30
C PHE A 161 -24.50 5.03 -2.00
N TRP A 162 -23.17 5.08 -2.06
CA TRP A 162 -22.32 5.03 -0.87
C TRP A 162 -22.80 6.05 0.17
N THR A 163 -22.95 5.59 1.41
CA THR A 163 -23.30 6.43 2.55
C THR A 163 -22.26 6.29 3.66
N PRO A 164 -21.83 7.39 4.30
CA PRO A 164 -20.84 7.34 5.38
C PRO A 164 -21.39 6.59 6.58
N SER A 165 -20.64 5.60 7.08
CA SER A 165 -21.00 4.91 8.32
C SER A 165 -20.85 5.83 9.54
N GLU A 166 -21.73 5.69 10.53
CA GLU A 166 -21.62 6.43 11.80
C GLU A 166 -20.26 6.15 12.45
N ARG A 167 -19.49 7.21 12.72
CA ARG A 167 -18.20 7.11 13.42
C ARG A 167 -18.42 6.93 14.93
N PRO A 168 -17.63 6.08 15.61
CA PRO A 168 -17.75 5.88 17.06
C PRO A 168 -17.63 7.17 17.88
N GLU A 169 -18.25 7.16 19.06
CA GLU A 169 -18.28 8.28 20.01
C GLU A 169 -16.90 8.90 20.29
N TRP A 170 -15.88 8.07 20.52
CA TRP A 170 -14.50 8.53 20.78
C TRP A 170 -13.89 9.32 19.60
N VAL A 171 -14.30 9.02 18.35
CA VAL A 171 -13.90 9.79 17.17
C VAL A 171 -14.62 11.14 17.14
N ARG A 172 -15.91 11.15 17.51
CA ARG A 172 -16.71 12.38 17.56
C ARG A 172 -16.18 13.35 18.60
N ALA A 173 -15.81 12.88 19.78
CA ALA A 173 -15.14 13.67 20.82
C ALA A 173 -13.83 14.31 20.33
N ILE A 174 -13.00 13.55 19.58
CA ILE A 174 -11.78 14.09 18.97
C ILE A 174 -12.10 15.13 17.88
N ASN A 175 -13.10 14.89 17.03
CA ASN A 175 -13.54 15.86 16.02
C ASN A 175 -14.21 17.12 16.62
N ALA A 176 -14.75 17.03 17.84
CA ALA A 176 -15.25 18.16 18.61
C ALA A 176 -14.14 18.92 19.39
N GLY A 177 -12.91 18.40 19.41
CA GLY A 177 -11.78 18.98 20.14
C GLY A 177 -11.77 18.69 21.65
N GLU A 178 -12.62 17.78 22.13
CA GLU A 178 -12.82 17.50 23.57
C GLU A 178 -11.61 16.80 24.21
N ILE A 179 -10.75 16.16 23.41
CA ILE A 179 -9.54 15.45 23.86
C ILE A 179 -8.32 16.39 23.73
N ALA A 180 -8.10 17.23 24.74
CA ALA A 180 -7.13 18.33 24.68
C ALA A 180 -5.72 17.96 24.16
N PRO A 181 -5.04 16.87 24.60
CA PRO A 181 -3.72 16.53 24.06
C PRO A 181 -3.71 16.22 22.55
N ILE A 182 -4.83 15.72 22.01
CA ILE A 182 -4.99 15.50 20.57
C ILE A 182 -5.32 16.81 19.87
N ALA A 183 -6.15 17.68 20.47
CA ALA A 183 -6.42 19.02 19.94
C ALA A 183 -5.14 19.87 19.83
N GLU A 184 -4.21 19.73 20.78
CA GLU A 184 -2.88 20.35 20.75
C GLU A 184 -2.01 19.77 19.60
N GLU A 185 -1.91 18.44 19.43
CA GLU A 185 -1.22 17.83 18.28
C GLU A 185 -1.84 18.25 16.93
N VAL A 186 -3.17 18.42 16.87
CA VAL A 186 -3.94 18.84 15.69
C VAL A 186 -3.68 20.30 15.33
N ALA A 187 -3.51 21.19 16.32
CA ALA A 187 -3.22 22.61 16.09
C ALA A 187 -1.83 22.87 15.46
N LEU A 188 -0.93 21.88 15.45
CA LEU A 188 0.40 22.01 14.85
C LEU A 188 0.34 22.10 13.31
N PRO A 189 1.19 22.93 12.68
CA PRO A 189 1.20 23.10 11.22
C PRO A 189 1.78 21.87 10.51
N LEU A 190 1.26 21.50 9.34
CA LEU A 190 1.83 20.45 8.49
C LEU A 190 2.84 21.05 7.50
N THR A 191 3.84 21.81 7.98
CA THR A 191 4.90 22.38 7.14
C THR A 191 6.14 21.51 7.12
N ARG A 192 6.88 21.52 5.99
CA ARG A 192 8.18 20.84 5.81
C ARG A 192 9.10 21.06 7.01
N THR A 193 9.28 22.33 7.40
CA THR A 193 10.14 22.70 8.55
C THR A 193 9.65 22.09 9.86
N SER A 194 8.37 22.23 10.23
CA SER A 194 7.87 21.70 11.51
C SER A 194 7.96 20.19 11.59
N LEU A 195 7.60 19.48 10.51
CA LEU A 195 7.59 18.03 10.47
C LEU A 195 9.01 17.45 10.47
N ILE A 196 9.97 18.09 9.79
CA ILE A 196 11.36 17.67 9.80
C ILE A 196 12.02 17.96 11.16
N GLU A 197 11.83 19.15 11.73
CA GLU A 197 12.37 19.50 13.06
C GLU A 197 11.87 18.53 14.14
N GLU A 198 10.58 18.17 14.11
CA GLU A 198 10.00 17.18 15.01
C GLU A 198 10.55 15.77 14.76
N ALA A 199 10.63 15.31 13.50
CA ALA A 199 11.16 13.99 13.17
C ALA A 199 12.63 13.81 13.60
N MET A 200 13.48 14.83 13.43
CA MET A 200 14.87 14.81 13.90
C MET A 200 14.98 14.76 15.42
N ALA A 201 14.18 15.59 16.13
CA ALA A 201 14.15 15.57 17.60
C ALA A 201 13.71 14.20 18.15
N ARG A 202 12.72 13.55 17.51
CA ARG A 202 12.26 12.20 17.87
C ARG A 202 13.29 11.09 17.65
N GLN A 203 14.26 11.28 16.75
CA GLN A 203 15.40 10.35 16.60
C GLN A 203 16.54 10.62 17.61
N GLY A 204 16.39 11.57 18.53
CA GLY A 204 17.44 11.95 19.48
C GLY A 204 18.54 12.80 18.86
N GLY A 205 18.27 13.46 17.73
CA GLY A 205 19.18 14.47 17.19
C GLY A 205 19.32 15.65 18.18
N ASP A 206 20.56 16.04 18.49
CA ASP A 206 20.84 17.05 19.50
C ASP A 206 20.34 18.44 19.07
N SER A 207 19.16 18.84 19.59
CA SER A 207 18.64 20.21 19.50
C SER A 207 19.37 21.13 20.48
N GLY A 208 20.70 21.13 20.41
CA GLY A 208 21.63 21.66 21.42
C GLY A 208 21.66 23.17 21.51
N SER A 209 20.65 23.76 22.19
CA SER A 209 20.51 25.20 22.51
C SER A 209 20.42 26.19 21.33
N GLY A 210 20.56 25.72 20.09
CA GLY A 210 20.43 26.51 18.86
C GLY A 210 19.59 25.78 17.82
N ARG A 211 18.81 26.53 17.05
CA ARG A 211 18.02 25.97 15.93
C ARG A 211 18.97 25.54 14.81
N PRO A 212 18.93 24.28 14.33
CA PRO A 212 19.81 23.84 13.26
C PRO A 212 19.56 24.65 11.98
N SER A 213 20.62 24.93 11.23
CA SER A 213 20.46 25.60 9.93
C SER A 213 19.81 24.67 8.93
N ALA A 214 19.03 25.20 7.98
CA ALA A 214 18.33 24.41 6.98
C ALA A 214 19.26 23.42 6.24
N SER A 215 20.51 23.79 5.97
CA SER A 215 21.51 22.90 5.35
C SER A 215 21.91 21.71 6.25
N GLN A 216 22.00 21.90 7.56
CA GLN A 216 22.24 20.80 8.52
C GLN A 216 21.00 19.91 8.67
N THR A 217 19.81 20.51 8.59
CA THR A 217 18.52 19.83 8.69
C THR A 217 18.27 18.85 7.53
N LEU A 218 18.77 19.14 6.32
CA LEU A 218 18.62 18.27 5.16
C LEU A 218 19.63 17.12 5.10
N ALA A 219 20.83 17.28 5.68
CA ALA A 219 21.93 16.35 5.53
C ALA A 219 21.58 14.89 5.93
N GLY A 220 20.82 14.69 7.02
CA GLY A 220 20.40 13.36 7.46
C GLY A 220 19.33 12.68 6.57
N PHE A 221 18.79 13.38 5.58
CA PHE A 221 17.82 12.87 4.61
C PHE A 221 18.40 12.69 3.21
N ASP A 222 19.67 13.01 3.01
CA ASP A 222 20.33 13.07 1.71
C ASP A 222 21.27 11.86 1.50
N HIS A 223 21.34 11.38 0.26
CA HIS A 223 22.29 10.36 -0.17
C HIS A 223 22.45 10.50 -1.70
N PRO A 224 23.63 10.28 -2.31
CA PRO A 224 23.84 10.47 -3.75
C PRO A 224 22.80 9.78 -4.65
N ASP A 225 22.38 8.56 -4.31
CA ASP A 225 21.35 7.81 -5.06
C ASP A 225 19.90 8.13 -4.66
N PHE A 226 19.69 8.80 -3.52
CA PHE A 226 18.39 9.09 -2.93
C PHE A 226 18.29 10.54 -2.44
N PRO A 227 18.55 11.55 -3.30
CA PRO A 227 18.69 12.94 -2.87
C PRO A 227 17.46 13.48 -2.13
N ALA A 228 17.71 14.31 -1.12
CA ALA A 228 16.68 14.86 -0.25
C ALA A 228 15.73 15.81 -0.99
N GLU A 229 16.26 16.71 -1.81
CA GLU A 229 15.47 17.83 -2.34
C GLU A 229 14.33 17.39 -3.28
N PRO A 230 14.51 16.50 -4.27
CA PRO A 230 13.39 16.04 -5.12
C PRO A 230 12.31 15.28 -4.32
N ALA A 231 12.71 14.56 -3.27
CA ALA A 231 11.78 13.91 -2.35
C ALA A 231 11.02 14.95 -1.51
N PHE A 232 11.65 16.07 -1.16
CA PHE A 232 11.01 17.15 -0.41
C PHE A 232 10.21 18.14 -1.24
N GLU A 233 10.53 18.37 -2.52
CA GLU A 233 9.60 19.01 -3.48
C GLU A 233 8.30 18.19 -3.60
N SER A 234 8.43 16.85 -3.63
CA SER A 234 7.30 15.93 -3.66
C SER A 234 6.48 16.01 -2.36
N LEU A 235 7.15 16.09 -1.21
CA LEU A 235 6.51 16.31 0.09
C LEU A 235 5.82 17.69 0.17
N GLU A 236 6.46 18.78 -0.26
CA GLU A 236 5.86 20.12 -0.21
C GLU A 236 4.57 20.21 -1.02
N ARG A 237 4.53 19.60 -2.22
CA ARG A 237 3.30 19.49 -3.03
C ARG A 237 2.20 18.73 -2.29
N PHE A 238 2.54 17.65 -1.61
CA PHE A 238 1.59 16.88 -0.80
C PHE A 238 1.10 17.67 0.42
N LEU A 239 1.98 18.37 1.13
CA LEU A 239 1.63 19.19 2.29
C LEU A 239 0.74 20.39 1.92
N ALA A 240 1.00 21.04 0.78
CA ALA A 240 0.13 22.10 0.26
C ALA A 240 -1.29 21.56 -0.02
N ALA A 241 -1.41 20.45 -0.76
CA ALA A 241 -2.70 19.84 -1.03
C ALA A 241 -3.43 19.33 0.23
N LEU A 242 -2.70 18.92 1.28
CA LEU A 242 -3.31 18.55 2.57
C LEU A 242 -3.93 19.74 3.32
N GLU A 243 -3.30 20.92 3.27
CA GLU A 243 -3.80 22.14 3.92
C GLU A 243 -4.86 22.87 3.06
N GLU A 244 -4.75 22.81 1.72
CA GLU A 244 -5.61 23.55 0.78
C GLU A 244 -6.82 22.75 0.24
N GLU A 245 -6.67 21.43 0.01
CA GLU A 245 -7.67 20.62 -0.71
C GLU A 245 -8.31 19.52 0.16
N ALA A 246 -7.52 18.83 1.00
CA ALA A 246 -7.93 17.58 1.63
C ALA A 246 -9.03 17.69 2.70
N ARG A 247 -9.34 18.91 3.17
CA ARG A 247 -10.40 19.20 4.17
C ARG A 247 -10.38 18.23 5.36
N LEU A 248 -9.21 18.09 5.99
CA LEU A 248 -9.00 17.15 7.10
C LEU A 248 -9.88 17.48 8.30
N SER A 249 -10.54 16.46 8.88
CA SER A 249 -11.12 16.55 10.22
C SER A 249 -10.02 16.50 11.29
N PRO A 250 -10.27 16.86 12.57
CA PRO A 250 -9.26 16.73 13.63
C PRO A 250 -8.69 15.32 13.77
N MET A 251 -9.54 14.27 13.71
CA MET A 251 -9.09 12.87 13.63
C MET A 251 -8.17 12.63 12.44
N GLY A 252 -8.57 13.12 11.26
CA GLY A 252 -7.78 12.99 10.04
C GLY A 252 -6.43 13.66 10.15
N ARG A 253 -6.39 14.92 10.60
CA ARG A 253 -5.16 15.71 10.78
C ARG A 253 -4.21 15.06 11.78
N TRP A 254 -4.74 14.50 12.87
CA TRP A 254 -3.97 13.75 13.86
C TRP A 254 -3.32 12.50 13.25
N ILE A 255 -4.10 11.64 12.58
CA ILE A 255 -3.58 10.44 11.91
C ILE A 255 -2.56 10.83 10.81
N THR A 256 -2.86 11.88 10.05
CA THR A 256 -1.99 12.41 8.97
C THR A 256 -0.65 12.88 9.52
N ARG A 257 -0.61 13.66 10.61
CA ARG A 257 0.63 14.11 11.24
C ARG A 257 1.49 12.92 11.67
N ARG A 258 0.88 11.92 12.32
CA ARG A 258 1.60 10.71 12.80
C ARG A 258 2.15 9.87 11.65
N PHE A 259 1.40 9.76 10.55
CA PHE A 259 1.82 9.07 9.33
C PHE A 259 2.98 9.80 8.62
N LEU A 260 2.90 11.13 8.47
CA LEU A 260 3.97 11.96 7.90
C LEU A 260 5.26 11.87 8.71
N LEU A 261 5.15 11.96 10.04
CA LEU A 261 6.30 11.88 10.93
C LEU A 261 6.97 10.50 10.87
N ARG A 262 6.22 9.37 10.80
CA ARG A 262 6.82 8.06 10.52
C ARG A 262 7.59 8.05 9.21
N LEU A 263 7.05 8.61 8.12
CA LEU A 263 7.74 8.62 6.82
C LEU A 263 9.08 9.37 6.90
N LEU A 264 9.13 10.47 7.65
CA LEU A 264 10.36 11.24 7.87
C LEU A 264 11.34 10.53 8.82
N GLU A 265 10.86 10.04 9.97
CA GLU A 265 11.63 9.25 10.94
C GLU A 265 12.28 8.03 10.26
N VAL A 266 11.53 7.29 9.44
CA VAL A 266 12.04 6.12 8.72
C VAL A 266 12.91 6.50 7.53
N ARG A 267 12.70 7.66 6.87
CA ARG A 267 13.63 8.14 5.84
C ARG A 267 15.00 8.48 6.44
N LEU A 268 15.06 9.13 7.61
CA LEU A 268 16.33 9.33 8.36
C LEU A 268 17.01 7.98 8.61
N GLN A 269 16.27 6.99 9.12
CA GLN A 269 16.78 5.65 9.41
C GLN A 269 17.27 4.92 8.15
N LEU A 270 16.61 5.10 7.00
CA LEU A 270 17.02 4.53 5.71
C LEU A 270 18.35 5.10 5.22
N MET A 271 18.55 6.43 5.29
CA MET A 271 19.82 7.05 4.88
C MET A 271 20.96 6.69 5.84
N ALA A 272 20.73 6.79 7.15
CA ALA A 272 21.72 6.41 8.16
C ALA A 272 22.04 4.89 8.18
N TYR A 273 21.11 4.03 7.74
CA TYR A 273 21.43 2.62 7.49
C TYR A 273 22.36 2.48 6.29
N LEU A 274 22.05 3.19 5.20
CA LEU A 274 22.76 3.11 3.93
C LEU A 274 24.20 3.64 4.03
N GLU A 275 24.45 4.72 4.77
CA GLU A 275 25.80 5.19 5.10
C GLU A 275 26.63 4.14 5.87
N ARG A 276 25.96 3.36 6.73
CA ARG A 276 26.60 2.38 7.63
C ARG A 276 26.84 1.02 6.98
N ASP A 277 26.02 0.62 6.02
CA ASP A 277 26.17 -0.60 5.21
C ASP A 277 25.88 -0.32 3.72
N PRO A 278 26.76 0.43 3.01
CA PRO A 278 26.54 0.77 1.60
C PRO A 278 26.41 -0.45 0.69
N GLY A 279 27.06 -1.56 1.06
CA GLY A 279 26.98 -2.84 0.37
C GLY A 279 25.56 -3.43 0.33
N VAL A 280 24.58 -2.87 1.06
CA VAL A 280 23.17 -3.22 0.88
C VAL A 280 22.68 -2.97 -0.55
N GLN A 281 23.23 -1.97 -1.26
CA GLN A 281 22.87 -1.71 -2.66
C GLN A 281 23.37 -2.81 -3.62
N GLU A 282 24.28 -3.67 -3.19
CA GLU A 282 24.78 -4.83 -3.95
C GLU A 282 23.79 -6.02 -3.90
N GLU A 283 22.82 -6.01 -2.99
CA GLU A 283 21.83 -7.08 -2.83
C GLU A 283 21.00 -7.26 -4.11
N GLN A 284 21.12 -8.43 -4.75
CA GLN A 284 20.43 -8.71 -5.99
C GLN A 284 18.99 -9.19 -5.69
N ILE A 285 18.01 -8.33 -6.00
CA ILE A 285 16.59 -8.69 -6.05
C ILE A 285 16.36 -9.47 -7.36
N ARG A 286 16.57 -10.78 -7.33
CA ARG A 286 16.53 -11.65 -8.53
C ARG A 286 15.12 -12.14 -8.84
N ALA A 287 14.71 -11.98 -10.10
CA ALA A 287 13.45 -12.41 -10.70
C ALA A 287 12.19 -12.27 -9.80
N PRO A 288 11.95 -11.08 -9.21
CA PRO A 288 10.83 -10.83 -8.31
C PRO A 288 9.49 -11.01 -9.03
N LEU A 289 8.52 -11.60 -8.34
CA LEU A 289 7.17 -11.83 -8.84
C LEU A 289 6.21 -10.75 -8.32
N PHE A 290 5.84 -9.83 -9.20
CA PHE A 290 4.84 -8.79 -8.95
C PHE A 290 3.45 -9.25 -9.35
N VAL A 291 2.51 -9.22 -8.41
CA VAL A 291 1.07 -9.30 -8.66
C VAL A 291 0.56 -7.90 -8.99
N ALA A 292 0.11 -7.72 -10.22
CA ALA A 292 -0.42 -6.48 -10.77
C ALA A 292 -1.89 -6.66 -11.17
N GLY A 293 -2.56 -5.52 -11.37
CA GLY A 293 -4.00 -5.47 -11.61
C GLY A 293 -4.71 -4.59 -10.59
N ALA A 294 -5.93 -4.22 -10.93
CA ALA A 294 -6.72 -3.32 -10.11
C ALA A 294 -7.20 -3.99 -8.80
N PRO A 295 -7.64 -3.22 -7.80
CA PRO A 295 -8.35 -3.77 -6.65
C PRO A 295 -9.56 -4.63 -7.07
N ARG A 296 -9.83 -5.70 -6.33
CA ARG A 296 -10.92 -6.71 -6.57
C ARG A 296 -10.84 -7.58 -7.85
N THR A 297 -9.74 -7.57 -8.60
CA THR A 297 -9.49 -8.52 -9.73
C THR A 297 -9.04 -9.92 -9.29
N GLY A 298 -8.82 -10.15 -7.99
CA GLY A 298 -8.22 -11.38 -7.47
C GLY A 298 -6.77 -11.24 -7.00
N THR A 299 -6.14 -10.05 -7.13
CA THR A 299 -4.78 -9.78 -6.63
C THR A 299 -4.54 -10.29 -5.20
N THR A 300 -5.48 -10.11 -4.26
CA THR A 300 -5.33 -10.58 -2.87
C THR A 300 -5.30 -12.11 -2.72
N ILE A 301 -6.16 -12.86 -3.42
CA ILE A 301 -6.15 -14.34 -3.33
C ILE A 301 -4.93 -14.92 -4.03
N LEU A 302 -4.56 -14.40 -5.20
CA LEU A 302 -3.32 -14.77 -5.87
C LEU A 302 -2.09 -14.49 -4.98
N HIS A 303 -2.01 -13.32 -4.38
CA HIS A 303 -0.91 -12.97 -3.48
C HIS A 303 -0.85 -13.85 -2.24
N ALA A 304 -1.99 -14.22 -1.64
CA ALA A 304 -2.05 -15.15 -0.50
C ALA A 304 -1.62 -16.58 -0.88
N LEU A 305 -2.02 -17.08 -2.05
CA LEU A 305 -1.58 -18.37 -2.58
C LEU A 305 -0.06 -18.37 -2.81
N LEU A 306 0.47 -17.35 -3.49
CA LEU A 306 1.91 -17.20 -3.71
C LEU A 306 2.69 -17.04 -2.39
N ALA A 307 2.11 -16.39 -1.37
CA ALA A 307 2.73 -16.23 -0.06
C ALA A 307 2.85 -17.54 0.74
N SER A 308 2.03 -18.56 0.40
CA SER A 308 2.04 -19.84 1.12
C SER A 308 3.20 -20.77 0.73
N ASP A 309 3.76 -20.61 -0.48
CA ASP A 309 4.93 -21.37 -0.93
C ASP A 309 6.17 -20.95 -0.12
N HIS A 310 6.72 -21.86 0.68
CA HIS A 310 7.82 -21.58 1.60
C HIS A 310 9.11 -21.07 0.92
N ARG A 311 9.25 -21.22 -0.41
CA ARG A 311 10.38 -20.70 -1.21
C ARG A 311 10.25 -19.20 -1.53
N HIS A 312 9.06 -18.62 -1.31
CA HIS A 312 8.79 -17.21 -1.47
C HIS A 312 8.98 -16.42 -0.17
N ARG A 313 9.14 -15.10 -0.30
CA ARG A 313 8.98 -14.13 0.78
C ARG A 313 8.13 -12.97 0.32
N VAL A 314 7.18 -12.60 1.16
CA VAL A 314 6.27 -11.47 0.97
C VAL A 314 6.52 -10.48 2.10
N PRO A 315 6.67 -9.17 1.83
CA PRO A 315 6.83 -8.17 2.88
C PRO A 315 5.60 -8.06 3.78
N GLU A 316 5.81 -8.16 5.09
CA GLU A 316 4.78 -7.90 6.09
C GLU A 316 4.58 -6.40 6.33
N GLY A 317 3.42 -6.01 6.87
CA GLY A 317 3.08 -4.62 7.18
C GLY A 317 4.07 -3.90 8.08
N TRP A 318 4.65 -4.58 9.07
CA TRP A 318 5.68 -3.95 9.92
C TRP A 318 7.01 -3.77 9.20
N GLU A 319 7.38 -4.69 8.31
CA GLU A 319 8.59 -4.60 7.49
C GLU A 319 8.51 -3.40 6.53
N LEU A 320 7.41 -3.23 5.80
CA LEU A 320 7.27 -2.08 4.88
C LEU A 320 7.02 -0.75 5.58
N LEU A 321 6.46 -0.72 6.80
CA LEU A 321 6.31 0.53 7.56
C LEU A 321 7.61 0.96 8.26
N ARG A 322 8.47 0.02 8.66
CA ARG A 322 9.67 0.23 9.49
C ARG A 322 10.80 -0.77 9.15
N PRO A 323 11.41 -0.73 7.94
CA PRO A 323 12.37 -1.75 7.47
C PRO A 323 13.73 -1.73 8.16
N VAL A 324 14.10 -0.62 8.82
CA VAL A 324 15.38 -0.44 9.52
C VAL A 324 15.18 -0.61 11.04
N PRO A 325 16.10 -1.27 11.77
CA PRO A 325 17.18 -2.13 11.25
C PRO A 325 16.60 -3.37 10.54
N PRO A 326 17.33 -4.00 9.60
CA PRO A 326 16.84 -5.20 8.93
C PRO A 326 16.42 -6.27 9.96
N PRO A 327 15.32 -7.01 9.73
CA PRO A 327 14.84 -8.07 10.62
C PRO A 327 15.93 -9.05 11.04
N SER A 328 15.81 -9.60 12.25
CA SER A 328 16.70 -10.69 12.67
C SER A 328 16.46 -11.94 11.81
N PRO A 329 17.51 -12.68 11.42
CA PRO A 329 17.37 -14.00 10.81
C PRO A 329 16.95 -15.09 11.81
N ASP A 330 17.05 -14.84 13.12
CA ASP A 330 16.56 -15.78 14.12
C ASP A 330 15.02 -15.82 14.09
N PRO A 331 14.37 -17.00 13.94
CA PRO A 331 12.91 -17.08 13.84
C PRO A 331 12.15 -16.64 15.10
N LEU A 332 12.75 -16.71 16.29
CA LEU A 332 12.10 -16.30 17.55
C LEU A 332 12.21 -14.79 17.77
N GLU A 333 13.37 -14.20 17.46
CA GLU A 333 13.51 -12.74 17.42
C GLU A 333 12.63 -12.12 16.31
N PHE A 334 12.60 -12.73 15.12
CA PHE A 334 11.67 -12.33 14.06
C PHE A 334 10.20 -12.49 14.49
N ALA A 335 9.86 -13.54 15.23
CA ALA A 335 8.52 -13.74 15.77
C ALA A 335 8.10 -12.62 16.74
N ALA A 336 9.04 -12.08 17.51
CA ALA A 336 8.83 -11.16 18.63
C ALA A 336 9.19 -9.68 18.37
N ASP A 337 9.55 -9.29 17.14
CA ASP A 337 10.00 -7.92 16.81
C ASP A 337 9.00 -6.84 17.26
N ALA A 338 9.45 -5.91 18.11
CA ALA A 338 8.59 -4.87 18.68
C ALA A 338 7.87 -3.99 17.63
N ARG A 339 8.40 -3.91 16.39
CA ARG A 339 7.78 -3.18 15.29
C ARG A 339 6.45 -3.76 14.83
N ILE A 340 6.21 -5.06 15.06
CA ILE A 340 4.92 -5.72 14.75
C ILE A 340 3.79 -4.98 15.49
N ALA A 341 3.92 -4.86 16.81
CA ALA A 341 2.91 -4.21 17.66
C ALA A 341 2.79 -2.69 17.41
N LEU A 342 3.85 -2.04 16.91
CA LEU A 342 3.79 -0.64 16.46
C LEU A 342 3.00 -0.51 15.15
N ALA A 343 3.22 -1.42 14.20
CA ALA A 343 2.50 -1.45 12.93
C ALA A 343 1.04 -1.88 13.10
N ASP A 344 0.73 -2.83 13.98
CA ASP A 344 -0.65 -3.19 14.33
C ASP A 344 -1.42 -1.96 14.84
N ARG A 345 -0.86 -1.21 15.81
CA ARG A 345 -1.49 0.02 16.34
C ARG A 345 -1.75 1.07 15.26
N GLU A 346 -0.84 1.22 14.30
CA GLU A 346 -0.95 2.19 13.21
C GLU A 346 -1.94 1.75 12.12
N LEU A 347 -1.94 0.47 11.75
CA LEU A 347 -2.76 -0.09 10.68
C LEU A 347 -4.20 -0.40 11.13
N VAL A 348 -4.41 -0.74 12.41
CA VAL A 348 -5.74 -1.00 12.99
C VAL A 348 -6.48 0.31 13.33
N LEU A 349 -5.79 1.41 13.63
CA LEU A 349 -6.44 2.68 13.99
C LEU A 349 -7.44 3.20 12.92
N PRO A 350 -7.11 3.27 11.61
CA PRO A 350 -8.11 3.59 10.57
C PRO A 350 -9.33 2.64 10.57
N GLN A 351 -9.11 1.36 10.85
CA GLN A 351 -10.16 0.32 10.89
C GLN A 351 -11.07 0.43 12.12
N THR A 352 -10.68 1.18 13.15
CA THR A 352 -11.54 1.50 14.31
C THR A 352 -12.26 2.85 14.18
N VAL A 353 -11.85 3.71 13.23
CA VAL A 353 -12.50 5.00 12.95
C VAL A 353 -13.73 4.84 12.04
N VAL A 354 -13.65 3.93 11.06
CA VAL A 354 -14.73 3.67 10.07
C VAL A 354 -15.28 2.25 10.25
N SER A 355 -16.47 2.18 10.82
CA SER A 355 -17.26 0.96 11.00
C SER A 355 -17.46 0.25 9.65
N GLY A 356 -16.85 -0.93 9.50
CA GLY A 356 -16.95 -1.76 8.31
C GLY A 356 -15.66 -1.89 7.49
N LEU A 357 -14.64 -1.06 7.70
CA LEU A 357 -13.41 -1.11 6.87
C LEU A 357 -12.73 -2.49 6.86
N LEU A 358 -12.82 -3.25 7.97
CA LEU A 358 -12.38 -4.64 8.11
C LEU A 358 -13.00 -5.62 7.09
N SER A 359 -14.23 -5.39 6.61
CA SER A 359 -14.85 -6.21 5.56
C SER A 359 -14.38 -5.84 4.15
N ILE A 360 -13.75 -4.67 4.01
CA ILE A 360 -13.28 -4.14 2.73
C ILE A 360 -11.84 -4.59 2.49
N HIS A 361 -10.93 -4.28 3.43
CA HIS A 361 -9.54 -4.70 3.41
C HIS A 361 -9.00 -4.76 4.85
N GLU A 362 -8.62 -5.96 5.32
CA GLU A 362 -7.94 -6.15 6.60
C GLU A 362 -6.49 -5.60 6.51
N TYR A 363 -6.05 -4.84 7.51
CA TYR A 363 -4.65 -4.46 7.67
C TYR A 363 -4.13 -4.81 9.07
N GLY A 364 -2.87 -5.19 9.17
CA GLY A 364 -2.18 -5.49 10.43
C GLY A 364 -0.67 -5.66 10.18
N GLY A 365 0.13 -5.62 11.25
CA GLY A 365 1.58 -5.74 11.19
C GLY A 365 2.02 -7.03 10.49
N ARG A 366 1.45 -8.17 10.88
CA ARG A 366 1.72 -9.51 10.30
C ARG A 366 1.04 -9.79 8.95
N LYS A 367 0.28 -8.84 8.38
CA LYS A 367 -0.42 -9.06 7.09
C LYS A 367 0.49 -8.65 5.93
N PRO A 368 0.48 -9.39 4.80
CA PRO A 368 1.10 -8.95 3.55
C PRO A 368 0.71 -7.51 3.19
N LYS A 369 1.71 -6.63 3.01
CA LYS A 369 1.47 -5.20 2.71
C LYS A 369 1.91 -4.83 1.31
N GLU A 370 1.26 -3.80 0.78
CA GLU A 370 1.45 -3.36 -0.59
C GLU A 370 2.68 -2.48 -0.76
N CYS A 371 3.37 -2.66 -1.89
CA CYS A 371 4.62 -1.99 -2.25
C CYS A 371 4.55 -0.45 -2.19
N LEU A 372 3.35 0.12 -2.38
CA LEU A 372 3.07 1.55 -2.21
C LEU A 372 3.55 2.13 -0.86
N SER A 373 3.65 1.35 0.22
CA SER A 373 4.16 1.86 1.50
C SER A 373 5.67 2.05 1.57
N ALA A 374 6.45 1.31 0.77
CA ALA A 374 7.88 1.58 0.62
C ALA A 374 8.11 2.77 -0.34
N MET A 375 7.27 2.90 -1.37
CA MET A 375 7.28 4.04 -2.29
C MET A 375 6.96 5.37 -1.57
N SER A 376 6.16 5.32 -0.50
CA SER A 376 5.87 6.48 0.37
C SER A 376 7.11 7.14 0.98
N PHE A 377 8.25 6.45 1.14
CA PHE A 377 9.51 7.06 1.65
C PHE A 377 10.25 7.94 0.60
N ALA A 378 9.80 7.91 -0.66
CA ALA A 378 10.18 8.87 -1.71
C ALA A 378 9.15 10.00 -1.88
N PHE A 379 8.07 10.02 -1.06
CA PHE A 379 6.93 10.92 -1.17
C PHE A 379 6.23 10.92 -2.54
N GLN A 380 6.32 9.80 -3.26
CA GLN A 380 5.62 9.52 -4.51
C GLN A 380 4.83 8.21 -4.38
N SER A 381 3.58 8.28 -3.91
CA SER A 381 2.79 7.07 -3.65
C SER A 381 1.28 7.29 -3.76
N GLU A 382 0.58 6.32 -4.34
CA GLU A 382 -0.89 6.21 -4.30
C GLU A 382 -1.43 6.02 -2.88
N GLU A 383 -0.58 5.71 -1.90
CA GLU A 383 -0.95 5.70 -0.48
C GLU A 383 -1.46 7.07 0.01
N PHE A 384 -1.17 8.15 -0.73
CA PHE A 384 -1.67 9.49 -0.41
C PHE A 384 -3.00 9.78 -1.12
N THR A 385 -3.10 9.54 -2.43
CA THR A 385 -4.30 9.84 -3.22
C THR A 385 -5.50 8.95 -2.83
N THR A 386 -5.25 7.71 -2.41
CA THR A 386 -6.29 6.81 -1.87
C THR A 386 -6.81 7.24 -0.49
N ARG A 387 -6.04 8.02 0.27
CA ARG A 387 -6.36 8.49 1.63
C ARG A 387 -6.99 9.88 1.69
N TYR A 388 -6.63 10.78 0.77
CA TYR A 388 -6.99 12.20 0.83
C TYR A 388 -7.59 12.69 -0.49
N ALA A 389 -8.46 13.69 -0.43
CA ALA A 389 -8.99 14.37 -1.61
C ALA A 389 -8.01 15.49 -2.04
N ILE A 390 -7.01 15.14 -2.84
CA ILE A 390 -5.87 16.01 -3.19
C ILE A 390 -5.65 16.08 -4.72
N PRO A 391 -6.64 16.54 -5.52
CA PRO A 391 -6.58 16.50 -6.98
C PRO A 391 -5.33 17.17 -7.61
N SER A 392 -4.75 18.22 -7.01
CA SER A 392 -3.51 18.82 -7.55
C SER A 392 -2.30 17.87 -7.44
N PHE A 393 -2.18 17.19 -6.29
CA PHE A 393 -1.15 16.18 -6.06
C PHE A 393 -1.44 14.89 -6.83
N GLU A 394 -2.71 14.49 -6.96
CA GLU A 394 -3.15 13.32 -7.74
C GLU A 394 -2.75 13.48 -9.21
N GLY A 395 -3.04 14.63 -9.83
CA GLY A 395 -2.63 14.93 -11.20
C GLY A 395 -1.13 15.12 -11.39
N TRP A 396 -0.42 15.72 -10.42
CA TRP A 396 1.05 15.80 -10.45
C TRP A 396 1.70 14.42 -10.36
N LEU A 397 1.21 13.55 -9.46
CA LEU A 397 1.73 12.21 -9.27
C LEU A 397 1.44 11.35 -10.51
N GLU A 398 0.27 11.46 -11.14
CA GLU A 398 0.01 10.75 -12.41
C GLU A 398 1.01 11.14 -13.50
N ALA A 399 1.38 12.42 -13.59
CA ALA A 399 2.33 12.93 -14.60
C ALA A 399 3.83 12.76 -14.25
N SER A 400 4.19 12.38 -13.02
CA SER A 400 5.61 12.33 -12.60
C SER A 400 6.31 11.02 -12.99
N ASP A 401 7.63 11.07 -13.21
CA ASP A 401 8.49 9.87 -13.15
C ASP A 401 8.29 9.14 -11.82
N LYS A 402 8.25 7.80 -11.83
CA LYS A 402 8.21 6.95 -10.63
C LYS A 402 9.52 6.25 -10.34
N GLY A 403 10.57 6.51 -11.12
CA GLY A 403 11.89 5.90 -10.95
C GLY A 403 12.45 6.11 -9.54
N ALA A 404 12.25 7.28 -8.93
CA ALA A 404 12.64 7.52 -7.53
C ALA A 404 11.85 6.66 -6.54
N ALA A 405 10.53 6.54 -6.72
CA ALA A 405 9.66 5.68 -5.92
C ALA A 405 10.05 4.19 -6.02
N TYR A 406 10.31 3.69 -7.23
CA TYR A 406 10.74 2.31 -7.45
C TYR A 406 12.18 2.04 -6.97
N ARG A 407 13.11 3.00 -7.10
CA ARG A 407 14.45 2.90 -6.49
C ARG A 407 14.37 2.81 -4.97
N MET A 408 13.51 3.62 -4.33
CA MET A 408 13.29 3.57 -2.89
C MET A 408 12.67 2.23 -2.44
N HIS A 409 11.67 1.73 -3.18
CA HIS A 409 11.12 0.38 -2.98
C HIS A 409 12.21 -0.71 -3.13
N ARG A 410 13.13 -0.58 -4.09
CA ARG A 410 14.28 -1.49 -4.25
C ARG A 410 15.22 -1.45 -3.04
N LEU A 411 15.58 -0.27 -2.53
CA LEU A 411 16.39 -0.13 -1.31
C LEU A 411 15.72 -0.83 -0.11
N VAL A 412 14.41 -0.67 0.07
CA VAL A 412 13.67 -1.33 1.16
C VAL A 412 13.74 -2.86 1.04
N LEU A 413 13.52 -3.44 -0.15
CA LEU A 413 13.68 -4.88 -0.35
C LEU A 413 15.13 -5.36 -0.15
N GLN A 414 16.11 -4.57 -0.57
CA GLN A 414 17.53 -4.86 -0.38
C GLN A 414 17.90 -4.90 1.12
N ILE A 415 17.44 -3.92 1.91
CA ILE A 415 17.61 -3.92 3.38
C ILE A 415 16.94 -5.14 4.00
N LEU A 416 15.68 -5.45 3.64
CA LEU A 416 14.99 -6.62 4.17
C LEU A 416 15.66 -7.95 3.75
N GLN A 417 16.36 -7.99 2.61
CA GLN A 417 17.13 -9.14 2.13
C GLN A 417 18.49 -9.30 2.82
N ARG A 418 19.16 -8.19 3.17
CA ARG A 418 20.58 -8.09 3.57
C ARG A 418 21.10 -9.06 4.63
N ARG A 419 20.21 -9.65 5.44
CA ARG A 419 20.55 -10.61 6.50
C ARG A 419 19.67 -11.88 6.47
N SER A 420 18.88 -12.05 5.41
CA SER A 420 17.87 -13.11 5.27
C SER A 420 18.41 -14.29 4.47
N ALA A 421 17.83 -15.48 4.66
CA ALA A 421 17.98 -16.57 3.70
C ALA A 421 17.36 -16.15 2.36
N HIS A 422 18.04 -16.42 1.25
CA HIS A 422 17.53 -16.08 -0.08
C HIS A 422 16.23 -16.83 -0.39
N ARG A 423 15.15 -16.07 -0.56
CA ARG A 423 13.84 -16.51 -1.06
C ARG A 423 13.42 -15.58 -2.18
N ALA A 424 12.61 -16.06 -3.13
CA ALA A 424 12.15 -15.21 -4.22
C ALA A 424 11.08 -14.23 -3.70
N TRP A 425 11.24 -12.94 -4.01
CA TRP A 425 10.30 -11.92 -3.59
C TRP A 425 8.97 -12.04 -4.34
N VAL A 426 7.88 -12.10 -3.59
CA VAL A 426 6.51 -11.95 -4.08
C VAL A 426 5.97 -10.63 -3.55
N LEU A 427 5.38 -9.84 -4.45
CA LEU A 427 5.10 -8.42 -4.27
C LEU A 427 3.73 -8.09 -4.85
N LYS A 428 3.01 -7.10 -4.31
CA LYS A 428 1.66 -6.70 -4.82
C LYS A 428 1.39 -5.23 -4.58
N SER A 429 0.88 -4.54 -5.61
CA SER A 429 0.33 -3.18 -5.51
C SER A 429 -0.38 -2.80 -6.81
N PRO A 430 -1.53 -2.09 -6.78
CA PRO A 430 -2.18 -1.58 -7.99
C PRO A 430 -1.29 -0.71 -8.88
N VAL A 431 -0.40 0.10 -8.28
CA VAL A 431 0.59 0.95 -8.97
C VAL A 431 1.43 0.20 -10.03
N HIS A 432 1.63 -1.11 -9.87
CA HIS A 432 2.38 -1.91 -10.84
C HIS A 432 1.67 -2.06 -12.19
N LEU A 433 0.33 -1.96 -12.23
CA LEU A 433 -0.44 -1.91 -13.49
C LEU A 433 -0.23 -0.59 -14.23
N HIS A 434 -0.20 0.51 -13.49
CA HIS A 434 -0.07 1.87 -14.02
C HIS A 434 1.36 2.13 -14.57
N GLU A 435 2.37 1.52 -13.94
CA GLU A 435 3.79 1.88 -14.10
C GLU A 435 4.67 0.71 -14.61
N LEU A 436 4.14 -0.15 -15.50
CA LEU A 436 4.84 -1.36 -15.97
C LEU A 436 6.22 -1.07 -16.59
N THR A 437 6.36 0.01 -17.37
CA THR A 437 7.66 0.40 -17.96
C THR A 437 8.71 0.63 -16.87
N THR A 438 8.44 1.50 -15.90
CA THR A 438 9.36 1.83 -14.81
C THR A 438 9.62 0.64 -13.87
N LEU A 439 8.65 -0.27 -13.73
CA LEU A 439 8.86 -1.54 -13.05
C LEU A 439 9.93 -2.38 -13.76
N PHE A 440 9.84 -2.57 -15.08
CA PHE A 440 10.85 -3.33 -15.84
C PHE A 440 12.19 -2.60 -15.99
N GLU A 441 12.21 -1.26 -15.99
CA GLU A 441 13.47 -0.48 -15.94
C GLU A 441 14.26 -0.72 -14.64
N ILE A 442 13.58 -0.81 -13.50
CA ILE A 442 14.20 -1.01 -12.18
C ILE A 442 14.38 -2.50 -11.83
N TYR A 443 13.60 -3.39 -12.44
CA TYR A 443 13.66 -4.85 -12.29
C TYR A 443 13.60 -5.57 -13.67
N PRO A 444 14.70 -5.57 -14.46
CA PRO A 444 14.69 -6.11 -15.83
C PRO A 444 14.48 -7.63 -15.94
N ASP A 445 14.56 -8.37 -14.83
CA ASP A 445 14.29 -9.80 -14.74
C ASP A 445 12.97 -10.15 -14.02
N ALA A 446 12.17 -9.14 -13.69
CA ALA A 446 10.88 -9.30 -13.01
C ALA A 446 9.93 -10.25 -13.75
N ARG A 447 8.99 -10.80 -12.99
CA ARG A 447 7.82 -11.55 -13.47
C ARG A 447 6.58 -10.80 -13.03
N VAL A 448 5.62 -10.57 -13.93
CA VAL A 448 4.40 -9.81 -13.63
C VAL A 448 3.17 -10.66 -13.92
N ALA A 449 2.40 -10.96 -12.88
CA ALA A 449 1.11 -11.62 -12.98
C ALA A 449 0.00 -10.55 -12.97
N ILE A 450 -0.57 -10.28 -14.14
CA ILE A 450 -1.69 -9.34 -14.32
C ILE A 450 -3.00 -10.09 -14.13
N THR A 451 -3.90 -9.48 -13.34
CA THR A 451 -5.21 -10.03 -13.00
C THR A 451 -6.34 -9.20 -13.60
N HIS A 452 -7.29 -9.86 -14.27
CA HIS A 452 -8.34 -9.24 -15.08
C HIS A 452 -9.75 -9.46 -14.50
N ARG A 453 -10.62 -8.45 -14.61
CA ARG A 453 -12.04 -8.49 -14.24
C ARG A 453 -12.81 -7.38 -14.96
N ASP A 454 -14.14 -7.48 -15.02
CA ASP A 454 -15.03 -6.39 -15.44
C ASP A 454 -14.59 -5.02 -14.86
N PRO A 455 -14.22 -4.05 -15.72
CA PRO A 455 -13.76 -2.74 -15.29
C PRO A 455 -14.82 -1.94 -14.53
N LEU A 456 -16.11 -2.10 -14.84
CA LEU A 456 -17.16 -1.37 -14.14
C LEU A 456 -17.39 -1.92 -12.73
N THR A 457 -17.34 -3.25 -12.55
CA THR A 457 -17.47 -3.83 -11.19
C THR A 457 -16.28 -3.48 -10.31
N LEU A 458 -15.06 -3.54 -10.85
CA LEU A 458 -13.86 -3.29 -10.06
C LEU A 458 -13.73 -1.80 -9.68
N ILE A 459 -14.06 -0.87 -10.59
CA ILE A 459 -13.98 0.56 -10.32
C ILE A 459 -15.08 0.99 -9.34
N ALA A 460 -16.27 0.38 -9.40
CA ALA A 460 -17.32 0.60 -8.41
C ALA A 460 -16.90 0.19 -6.99
N SER A 461 -16.30 -0.99 -6.81
CA SER A 461 -15.76 -1.38 -5.50
C SER A 461 -14.55 -0.54 -5.08
N LEU A 462 -13.75 -0.03 -6.01
CA LEU A 462 -12.63 0.85 -5.70
C LEU A 462 -13.11 2.23 -5.24
N THR A 463 -14.16 2.75 -5.87
CA THR A 463 -14.82 4.00 -5.47
C THR A 463 -15.31 3.92 -4.03
N SER A 464 -16.04 2.85 -3.67
CA SER A 464 -16.48 2.62 -2.28
C SER A 464 -15.30 2.43 -1.30
N LEU A 465 -14.22 1.74 -1.70
CA LEU A 465 -13.00 1.61 -0.87
C LEU A 465 -12.35 2.97 -0.60
N ILE A 466 -12.12 3.79 -1.63
CA ILE A 466 -11.51 5.12 -1.50
C ILE A 466 -12.45 6.06 -0.72
N ALA A 467 -13.76 5.96 -0.90
CA ALA A 467 -14.73 6.73 -0.11
C ALA A 467 -14.66 6.38 1.38
N ASN A 468 -14.59 5.09 1.73
CA ASN A 468 -14.38 4.64 3.11
C ASN A 468 -13.01 5.08 3.67
N LEU A 469 -11.93 5.02 2.89
CA LEU A 469 -10.60 5.48 3.31
C LEU A 469 -10.57 7.00 3.54
N ARG A 470 -11.11 7.80 2.62
CA ARG A 470 -11.21 9.27 2.75
C ARG A 470 -12.13 9.66 3.93
N TRP A 471 -13.15 8.86 4.28
CA TRP A 471 -14.02 9.08 5.46
C TRP A 471 -13.30 8.91 6.82
N VAL A 472 -12.14 8.20 6.86
CA VAL A 472 -11.25 8.17 8.04
C VAL A 472 -10.63 9.56 8.30
N HIS A 473 -10.46 10.37 7.25
CA HIS A 473 -9.63 11.58 7.30
C HIS A 473 -10.39 12.89 7.07
N SER A 474 -11.49 12.91 6.31
CA SER A 474 -12.30 14.10 6.09
C SER A 474 -13.77 13.87 6.48
N ASP A 475 -14.42 14.96 6.89
CA ASP A 475 -15.88 15.04 7.06
C ASP A 475 -16.59 15.34 5.73
N THR A 476 -15.88 15.27 4.60
CA THR A 476 -16.44 15.43 3.24
C THR A 476 -15.82 14.39 2.30
N VAL A 477 -16.67 13.61 1.64
CA VAL A 477 -16.28 12.58 0.67
C VAL A 477 -17.15 12.73 -0.58
N ASP A 478 -16.54 13.13 -1.69
CA ASP A 478 -17.21 13.19 -2.99
C ASP A 478 -17.00 11.89 -3.76
N VAL A 479 -18.02 11.03 -3.70
CA VAL A 479 -18.06 9.71 -4.36
C VAL A 479 -18.00 9.86 -5.89
N THR A 480 -18.63 10.91 -6.45
CA THR A 480 -18.67 11.17 -7.89
C THR A 480 -17.27 11.56 -8.40
N SER A 481 -16.59 12.47 -7.70
CA SER A 481 -15.22 12.88 -8.04
C SER A 481 -14.23 11.72 -7.94
N ILE A 482 -14.39 10.84 -6.93
CA ILE A 482 -13.62 9.60 -6.82
C ILE A 482 -13.89 8.71 -8.05
N ALA A 483 -15.15 8.43 -8.37
CA ALA A 483 -15.53 7.57 -9.48
C ALA A 483 -15.00 8.09 -10.83
N GLU A 484 -15.17 9.38 -11.11
CA GLU A 484 -14.64 9.99 -12.33
C GLU A 484 -13.12 9.88 -12.43
N SER A 485 -12.39 10.09 -11.34
CA SER A 485 -10.92 9.97 -11.36
C SER A 485 -10.47 8.53 -11.59
N GLN A 486 -11.08 7.56 -10.91
CA GLN A 486 -10.75 6.15 -11.12
C GLN A 486 -11.18 5.65 -12.51
N LEU A 487 -12.30 6.11 -13.06
CA LEU A 487 -12.71 5.85 -14.44
C LEU A 487 -11.67 6.37 -15.46
N ARG A 488 -11.19 7.61 -15.30
CA ARG A 488 -10.13 8.18 -16.15
C ARG A 488 -8.83 7.38 -16.05
N ARG A 489 -8.34 7.18 -14.81
CA ARG A 489 -7.05 6.52 -14.51
C ARG A 489 -7.02 5.09 -15.04
N TYR A 490 -8.03 4.28 -14.72
CA TYR A 490 -8.07 2.89 -15.16
C TYR A 490 -8.35 2.75 -16.65
N ARG A 491 -9.12 3.66 -17.28
CA ARG A 491 -9.24 3.68 -18.75
C ARG A 491 -7.87 3.86 -19.39
N ALA A 492 -7.16 4.94 -19.07
CA ALA A 492 -5.85 5.23 -19.65
C ALA A 492 -4.84 4.08 -19.44
N SER A 493 -4.90 3.43 -18.27
CA SER A 493 -4.02 2.31 -17.93
C SER A 493 -4.36 1.02 -18.65
N PHE A 494 -5.66 0.73 -18.84
CA PHE A 494 -6.12 -0.43 -19.59
C PHE A 494 -5.96 -0.24 -21.10
N ASP A 495 -6.19 0.96 -21.63
CA ASP A 495 -5.85 1.32 -23.02
C ASP A 495 -4.34 1.15 -23.26
N ARG A 496 -3.48 1.72 -22.41
CA ARG A 496 -2.02 1.56 -22.53
C ARG A 496 -1.56 0.11 -22.41
N LEU A 497 -2.24 -0.72 -21.60
CA LEU A 497 -1.97 -2.17 -21.53
C LEU A 497 -2.37 -2.90 -22.83
N VAL A 498 -3.42 -2.47 -23.53
CA VAL A 498 -3.74 -2.96 -24.88
C VAL A 498 -2.62 -2.58 -25.84
N ASP A 499 -2.28 -1.29 -25.89
CA ASP A 499 -1.29 -0.73 -26.82
C ASP A 499 0.07 -1.46 -26.68
N TRP A 500 0.59 -1.55 -25.45
CA TRP A 500 1.79 -2.33 -25.10
C TRP A 500 1.76 -3.80 -25.52
N SER A 501 0.57 -4.41 -25.52
CA SER A 501 0.39 -5.84 -25.85
C SER A 501 0.21 -6.10 -27.35
N ASP A 502 -0.05 -5.06 -28.14
CA ASP A 502 -0.17 -5.11 -29.60
C ASP A 502 1.11 -4.62 -30.31
N GLU A 503 1.77 -3.61 -29.73
CA GLU A 503 3.07 -3.09 -30.19
C GLU A 503 4.25 -3.96 -29.73
N GLY A 504 4.09 -4.68 -28.62
CA GLY A 504 5.10 -5.59 -28.08
C GLY A 504 6.22 -4.92 -27.28
N GLU A 505 6.00 -3.69 -26.78
CA GLU A 505 6.98 -2.96 -25.96
C GLU A 505 7.34 -3.72 -24.66
N LEU A 506 6.39 -4.44 -24.08
CA LEU A 506 6.60 -5.15 -22.83
C LEU A 506 7.21 -6.55 -23.04
N PRO A 507 8.05 -7.03 -22.10
CA PRO A 507 8.70 -8.33 -22.21
C PRO A 507 7.69 -9.48 -22.00
N THR A 508 6.91 -9.81 -23.03
CA THR A 508 5.75 -10.73 -22.96
C THR A 508 6.00 -12.05 -22.23
N ARG A 509 7.21 -12.63 -22.33
CA ARG A 509 7.57 -13.88 -21.60
C ARG A 509 7.63 -13.70 -20.08
N GLN A 510 7.92 -12.50 -19.59
CA GLN A 510 7.89 -12.12 -18.18
C GLN A 510 6.48 -11.79 -17.68
N ILE A 511 5.46 -11.75 -18.54
CA ILE A 511 4.08 -11.45 -18.17
C ILE A 511 3.19 -12.71 -18.23
N HIS A 512 2.33 -12.87 -17.23
CA HIS A 512 1.24 -13.83 -17.18
C HIS A 512 -0.08 -13.06 -17.00
N HIS A 513 -1.14 -13.48 -17.71
CA HIS A 513 -2.49 -12.93 -17.58
C HIS A 513 -3.41 -14.00 -17.00
N SER A 514 -4.31 -13.60 -16.11
CA SER A 514 -5.24 -14.49 -15.39
C SER A 514 -6.54 -13.75 -15.04
N HIS A 515 -7.67 -14.45 -15.03
CA HIS A 515 -8.98 -13.82 -14.82
C HIS A 515 -9.54 -14.12 -13.43
N PHE A 516 -10.34 -13.18 -12.90
CA PHE A 516 -11.02 -13.36 -11.62
C PHE A 516 -11.99 -14.56 -11.62
N ALA A 517 -12.54 -14.93 -12.79
CA ALA A 517 -13.36 -16.12 -12.97
C ALA A 517 -12.55 -17.40 -12.68
N ASP A 518 -11.36 -17.54 -13.29
CA ASP A 518 -10.46 -18.69 -13.10
C ASP A 518 -10.15 -18.91 -11.61
N PHE A 519 -9.84 -17.84 -10.87
CA PHE A 519 -9.58 -17.91 -9.43
C PHE A 519 -10.79 -18.27 -8.57
N ARG A 520 -12.02 -18.10 -9.08
CA ARG A 520 -13.25 -18.54 -8.38
C ARG A 520 -13.55 -20.02 -8.63
N GLU A 521 -13.17 -20.55 -9.78
CA GLU A 521 -13.50 -21.93 -10.18
C GLU A 521 -12.37 -22.93 -9.93
N ALA A 522 -11.12 -22.56 -10.24
CA ALA A 522 -9.95 -23.45 -10.17
C ALA A 522 -8.66 -22.72 -9.73
N PRO A 523 -8.62 -22.10 -8.53
CA PRO A 523 -7.52 -21.23 -8.10
C PRO A 523 -6.14 -21.89 -8.07
N ILE A 524 -6.05 -23.19 -7.78
CA ILE A 524 -4.77 -23.93 -7.78
C ILE A 524 -4.27 -24.10 -9.21
N GLU A 525 -5.17 -24.37 -10.14
CA GLU A 525 -4.88 -24.54 -11.56
C GLU A 525 -4.43 -23.22 -12.21
N THR A 526 -5.02 -22.08 -11.82
CA THR A 526 -4.58 -20.75 -12.23
C THR A 526 -3.14 -20.46 -11.76
N VAL A 527 -2.80 -20.74 -10.50
CA VAL A 527 -1.42 -20.56 -10.01
C VAL A 527 -0.46 -21.57 -10.65
N ARG A 528 -0.89 -22.80 -10.93
CA ARG A 528 -0.08 -23.77 -11.67
C ARG A 528 0.25 -23.30 -13.09
N ALA A 529 -0.69 -22.65 -13.78
CA ALA A 529 -0.47 -22.03 -15.09
C ALA A 529 0.53 -20.86 -15.03
N LEU A 530 0.48 -20.04 -13.97
CA LEU A 530 1.45 -18.98 -13.69
C LEU A 530 2.86 -19.54 -13.49
N TYR A 531 3.01 -20.61 -12.68
CA TYR A 531 4.31 -21.25 -12.47
C TYR A 531 4.89 -21.80 -13.78
N ALA A 532 4.07 -22.50 -14.57
CA ALA A 532 4.46 -23.00 -15.88
C ALA A 532 4.89 -21.88 -16.84
N ARG A 533 4.17 -20.74 -16.85
CA ARG A 533 4.53 -19.56 -17.67
C ARG A 533 5.89 -18.99 -17.32
N PHE A 534 6.27 -18.98 -16.04
CA PHE A 534 7.52 -18.40 -15.56
C PHE A 534 8.68 -19.40 -15.38
N GLY A 535 8.49 -20.66 -15.77
CA GLY A 535 9.48 -21.73 -15.59
C GLY A 535 9.77 -22.05 -14.12
N MET A 536 8.79 -21.83 -13.24
CA MET A 536 8.90 -22.08 -11.79
C MET A 536 8.52 -23.52 -11.47
N GLU A 537 9.28 -24.15 -10.56
CA GLU A 537 9.05 -25.53 -10.13
C GLU A 537 7.73 -25.65 -9.34
N TRP A 538 6.77 -26.40 -9.88
CA TRP A 538 5.57 -26.80 -9.16
C TRP A 538 5.85 -28.04 -8.29
N SER A 539 5.79 -27.89 -6.97
CA SER A 539 6.04 -28.98 -6.01
C SER A 539 4.75 -29.39 -5.30
N SER A 540 4.69 -30.65 -4.84
CA SER A 540 3.57 -31.15 -4.03
C SER A 540 3.46 -30.46 -2.67
N ALA A 541 4.58 -29.94 -2.14
CA ALA A 541 4.60 -29.11 -0.94
C ALA A 541 3.87 -27.79 -1.17
N ALA A 542 4.26 -27.03 -2.21
CA ALA A 542 3.63 -25.76 -2.55
C ALA A 542 2.13 -25.92 -2.86
N GLU A 543 1.73 -26.98 -3.57
CA GLU A 543 0.31 -27.26 -3.79
C GLU A 543 -0.45 -27.58 -2.47
N THR A 544 0.19 -28.24 -1.52
CA THR A 544 -0.42 -28.54 -0.20
C THR A 544 -0.55 -27.27 0.64
N GLU A 545 0.49 -26.43 0.66
CA GLU A 545 0.53 -25.13 1.33
C GLU A 545 -0.57 -24.19 0.79
N MET A 546 -0.71 -24.10 -0.54
CA MET A 546 -1.76 -23.34 -1.21
C MET A 546 -3.17 -23.87 -0.90
N ARG A 547 -3.36 -25.20 -0.90
CA ARG A 547 -4.66 -25.81 -0.58
C ARG A 547 -5.05 -25.59 0.89
N ALA A 548 -4.09 -25.55 1.81
CA ALA A 548 -4.35 -25.17 3.21
C ALA A 548 -4.75 -23.68 3.33
N ALA A 549 -4.03 -22.78 2.67
CA ALA A 549 -4.29 -21.34 2.70
C ALA A 549 -5.72 -20.97 2.23
N LEU A 550 -6.27 -21.71 1.24
CA LEU A 550 -7.67 -21.57 0.78
C LEU A 550 -8.70 -21.96 1.83
N VAL A 551 -8.42 -22.97 2.66
CA VAL A 551 -9.33 -23.44 3.73
C VAL A 551 -9.33 -22.49 4.92
N GLU A 552 -8.17 -21.90 5.24
CA GLU A 552 -8.02 -20.96 6.37
C GLU A 552 -8.56 -19.56 6.09
N ASN A 553 -8.62 -19.15 4.81
CA ASN A 553 -9.00 -17.80 4.38
C ASN A 553 -10.21 -17.80 3.41
N PRO A 554 -11.39 -18.27 3.83
CA PRO A 554 -12.60 -18.22 3.00
C PRO A 554 -13.00 -16.77 2.69
N SER A 555 -13.34 -16.51 1.43
CA SER A 555 -13.48 -15.16 0.85
C SER A 555 -14.41 -14.19 1.60
N ASN A 556 -15.42 -14.71 2.29
CA ASN A 556 -16.46 -13.92 2.98
C ASN A 556 -16.30 -13.90 4.51
N ARG A 557 -15.11 -14.24 5.04
CA ARG A 557 -14.83 -14.32 6.50
C ARG A 557 -15.22 -13.08 7.31
N HIS A 558 -15.24 -11.90 6.68
CA HIS A 558 -15.58 -10.62 7.30
C HIS A 558 -16.89 -10.00 6.77
N GLY A 559 -17.75 -10.81 6.13
CA GLY A 559 -18.98 -10.37 5.48
C GLY A 559 -18.79 -9.97 4.01
N GLU A 560 -19.87 -9.56 3.35
CA GLU A 560 -19.83 -9.06 1.96
C GLU A 560 -19.80 -7.52 1.93
N HIS A 561 -18.86 -6.98 1.16
CA HIS A 561 -18.76 -5.54 0.91
C HIS A 561 -19.77 -5.11 -0.15
N VAL A 562 -20.74 -4.28 0.24
CA VAL A 562 -21.79 -3.74 -0.65
C VAL A 562 -21.31 -2.46 -1.35
N TYR A 563 -21.59 -2.36 -2.65
CA TYR A 563 -21.32 -1.22 -3.54
C TYR A 563 -22.23 -1.34 -4.76
N SER A 564 -22.63 -0.22 -5.40
CA SER A 564 -23.39 -0.27 -6.65
C SER A 564 -22.53 0.15 -7.84
N ARG A 565 -22.89 -0.31 -9.05
CA ARG A 565 -22.41 0.32 -10.29
C ARG A 565 -22.99 1.73 -10.48
N ASP A 566 -24.09 2.06 -9.79
CA ASP A 566 -24.68 3.41 -9.80
C ASP A 566 -23.76 4.45 -9.17
N ASP A 567 -22.87 4.04 -8.25
CA ASP A 567 -21.81 4.89 -7.66
C ASP A 567 -20.81 5.44 -8.71
N LEU A 568 -20.81 4.89 -9.94
CA LEU A 568 -19.99 5.39 -11.05
C LEU A 568 -20.60 6.61 -11.75
N GLY A 569 -21.91 6.82 -11.63
CA GLY A 569 -22.67 7.77 -12.44
C GLY A 569 -22.63 7.49 -13.96
N GLY A 570 -23.10 8.47 -14.74
CA GLY A 570 -23.05 8.44 -16.21
C GLY A 570 -24.02 7.46 -16.89
N ASP A 571 -23.81 7.25 -18.20
CA ASP A 571 -24.52 6.23 -19.00
C ASP A 571 -23.75 4.90 -18.91
N PRO A 572 -24.30 3.81 -18.34
CA PRO A 572 -23.64 2.52 -18.27
C PRO A 572 -23.24 1.96 -19.65
N ALA A 573 -23.99 2.26 -20.71
CA ALA A 573 -23.66 1.83 -22.06
C ALA A 573 -22.45 2.61 -22.61
N ARG A 574 -22.30 3.90 -22.29
CA ARG A 574 -21.10 4.70 -22.59
C ARG A 574 -19.90 4.19 -21.82
N LEU A 575 -20.02 3.99 -20.50
CA LEU A 575 -18.93 3.45 -19.69
C LEU A 575 -18.49 2.07 -20.23
N ARG A 576 -19.42 1.19 -20.61
CA ARG A 576 -19.09 -0.10 -21.22
C ARG A 576 -18.39 0.04 -22.58
N ARG A 577 -18.78 0.99 -23.44
CA ARG A 577 -18.06 1.31 -24.69
C ARG A 577 -16.64 1.81 -24.42
N ASP A 578 -16.46 2.64 -23.40
CA ASP A 578 -15.17 3.28 -23.07
C ASP A 578 -14.09 2.27 -22.63
N PHE A 579 -14.44 1.07 -22.16
CA PHE A 579 -13.50 -0.03 -21.86
C PHE A 579 -13.50 -1.19 -22.88
N ALA A 580 -14.23 -1.07 -24.00
CA ALA A 580 -14.42 -2.19 -24.93
C ALA A 580 -13.12 -2.73 -25.55
N ARG A 581 -12.10 -1.87 -25.76
CA ARG A 581 -10.76 -2.27 -26.24
C ARG A 581 -10.13 -3.30 -25.30
N TYR A 582 -10.02 -2.95 -24.02
CA TYR A 582 -9.49 -3.81 -22.96
C TYR A 582 -10.25 -5.13 -22.81
N GLN A 583 -11.59 -5.06 -22.74
CA GLN A 583 -12.39 -6.28 -22.59
C GLN A 583 -12.24 -7.22 -23.79
N THR A 584 -12.16 -6.70 -25.01
CA THR A 584 -11.93 -7.51 -26.22
C THR A 584 -10.51 -8.09 -26.25
N ARG A 585 -9.49 -7.28 -25.92
CA ARG A 585 -8.08 -7.68 -26.07
C ARG A 585 -7.61 -8.75 -25.10
N PHE A 586 -8.22 -8.81 -23.92
CA PHE A 586 -7.88 -9.77 -22.86
C PHE A 586 -9.03 -10.73 -22.53
N ASP A 587 -10.04 -10.83 -23.40
CA ASP A 587 -11.24 -11.68 -23.24
C ASP A 587 -11.87 -11.55 -21.83
N VAL A 588 -12.13 -10.32 -21.40
CA VAL A 588 -12.57 -10.02 -20.03
C VAL A 588 -14.09 -9.95 -19.99
N PRO A 589 -14.78 -10.95 -19.39
CA PRO A 589 -16.23 -10.94 -19.32
C PRO A 589 -16.75 -9.74 -18.51
N SER A 590 -17.99 -9.36 -18.78
CA SER A 590 -18.72 -8.47 -17.87
C SER A 590 -19.30 -9.32 -16.75
N ASP A 591 -19.15 -8.90 -15.49
CA ASP A 591 -19.86 -9.55 -14.39
C ASP A 591 -21.36 -9.26 -14.58
N THR A 592 -22.24 -10.19 -14.21
CA THR A 592 -23.70 -9.98 -14.23
C THR A 592 -24.12 -9.10 -13.05
#